data_AF-J9R5N4-F1
#
_entry.id   AF-J9R5N4-F1
#
_cell.length_a   1.000
_cell.length_b   1.000
_cell.length_c   1.000
_cell.angle_alpha   90.00
_cell.angle_beta   90.00
_cell.angle_gamma   90.00
#
_symmetry.space_group_name_H-M   'P 1'
#
loop_
_entity.id
_entity.type
_entity.pdbx_description
1 polymer ?
#
loop_
_entity_poly.entity_id
_entity_poly.type
_entity_poly.pdbx_seq_one_letter_code
_entity_poly.pdbx_strand_id
1 'polypeptide(L)'
;MFVGFGRTPYDYNIVRLTPLVSTLEFVQKSVLWQNVAVNIFGNIIMFIPFGFLGWCYPKYQNLRILSLDFIVAITIVESMQYFTRLGVFDIDDILLNTFGVLLGYWIYKTKIDFSTS
;
A
#
# COMPACT_ATOMS: atom_id res chain seq x y z
N MET A 1 -1.11 -2.24 7.20
CA MET A 1 0.03 -1.98 8.14
C MET A 1 0.81 -3.28 8.45
N PHE A 2 2.14 -3.27 8.30
CA PHE A 2 3.00 -4.47 8.27
C PHE A 2 3.44 -4.99 9.65
N VAL A 3 4.00 -6.21 9.65
CA VAL A 3 4.62 -6.90 10.80
C VAL A 3 5.67 -5.99 11.45
N GLY A 4 5.52 -5.68 12.74
CA GLY A 4 6.45 -4.84 13.52
C GLY A 4 5.82 -3.74 14.36
N PHE A 5 4.56 -3.36 14.08
CA PHE A 5 3.82 -2.34 14.85
C PHE A 5 3.03 -2.91 16.06
N GLY A 6 3.59 -3.92 16.76
CA GLY A 6 2.98 -4.44 17.99
C GLY A 6 1.66 -5.21 17.81
N ARG A 7 1.43 -5.83 16.65
CA ARG A 7 0.22 -6.63 16.42
C ARG A 7 0.27 -7.97 17.15
N THR A 8 -0.80 -8.28 17.87
CA THR A 8 -1.10 -9.62 18.35
C THR A 8 -1.87 -10.40 17.27
N PRO A 9 -1.68 -11.73 17.15
CA PRO A 9 -2.45 -12.54 16.21
C PRO A 9 -3.94 -12.42 16.50
N TYR A 10 -4.77 -12.34 15.44
CA TYR A 10 -6.23 -12.42 15.60
C TYR A 10 -6.66 -13.86 15.85
N ASP A 11 -7.72 -14.05 16.65
CA ASP A 11 -8.28 -15.37 16.96
C ASP A 11 -8.85 -16.09 15.73
N TYR A 12 -9.27 -15.32 14.72
CA TYR A 12 -9.85 -15.79 13.46
C TYR A 12 -9.31 -15.01 12.26
N ASN A 13 -9.34 -15.64 11.08
CA ASN A 13 -8.89 -14.98 9.85
C ASN A 13 -9.96 -14.00 9.38
N ILE A 14 -9.59 -12.76 9.06
CA ILE A 14 -10.52 -11.71 8.62
C ILE A 14 -10.19 -11.33 7.18
N VAL A 15 -11.21 -11.28 6.32
CA VAL A 15 -11.13 -10.76 4.95
C VAL A 15 -12.03 -9.54 4.84
N ARG A 16 -11.47 -8.41 4.42
CA ARG A 16 -12.21 -7.18 4.11
C ARG A 16 -12.15 -6.93 2.60
N LEU A 17 -13.25 -7.25 1.95
CA LEU A 17 -13.43 -7.07 0.50
C LEU A 17 -14.33 -5.88 0.15
N THR A 18 -14.87 -5.18 1.15
CA THR A 18 -15.77 -4.04 0.93
C THR A 18 -14.95 -2.75 0.84
N PRO A 19 -14.79 -2.17 -0.35
CA PRO A 19 -14.23 -0.84 -0.48
C PRO A 19 -15.20 0.15 0.17
N LEU A 20 -14.67 1.13 0.89
CA LEU A 20 -15.40 2.33 1.34
C LEU A 20 -16.57 2.16 2.33
N VAL A 21 -17.05 0.95 2.67
CA VAL A 21 -18.12 0.77 3.68
C VAL A 21 -17.57 0.93 5.09
N SER A 22 -16.38 0.39 5.34
CA SER A 22 -15.66 0.56 6.61
C SER A 22 -15.38 2.04 6.88
N THR A 23 -15.08 2.84 5.86
CA THR A 23 -14.87 4.29 6.03
C THR A 23 -16.17 5.05 6.25
N LEU A 24 -17.29 4.71 5.58
CA LEU A 24 -18.55 5.43 5.76
C LEU A 24 -19.22 5.13 7.12
N GLU A 25 -19.14 3.89 7.60
CA GLU A 25 -19.64 3.51 8.94
C GLU A 25 -18.76 4.06 10.07
N PHE A 26 -17.45 4.28 9.85
CA PHE A 26 -16.55 4.91 10.82
C PHE A 26 -16.73 6.43 10.91
N VAL A 27 -17.11 7.09 9.81
CA VAL A 27 -17.37 8.54 9.74
C VAL A 27 -18.51 8.98 10.67
N GLN A 28 -19.48 8.10 10.94
CA GLN A 28 -20.62 8.40 11.82
C GLN A 28 -20.33 8.22 13.32
N LYS A 29 -19.30 7.46 13.72
CA LYS A 29 -18.96 7.19 15.13
C LYS A 29 -17.61 7.82 15.48
N SER A 30 -17.65 9.13 15.61
CA SER A 30 -16.65 10.04 16.17
C SER A 30 -15.72 9.47 17.26
N VAL A 31 -14.61 8.79 16.87
CA VAL A 31 -13.31 8.74 17.59
C VAL A 31 -12.19 8.39 16.58
N LEU A 32 -11.25 9.32 16.33
CA LEU A 32 -9.95 9.15 15.62
C LEU A 32 -9.90 9.23 14.07
N TRP A 33 -10.32 10.35 13.47
CA TRP A 33 -9.89 10.74 12.11
C TRP A 33 -8.38 10.66 11.89
N GLN A 34 -7.60 10.92 12.94
CA GLN A 34 -6.14 10.80 12.93
C GLN A 34 -5.67 9.37 12.65
N ASN A 35 -6.33 8.35 13.19
CA ASN A 35 -5.94 6.96 12.96
C ASN A 35 -6.26 6.51 11.53
N VAL A 36 -7.41 6.94 11.01
CA VAL A 36 -7.79 6.68 9.61
C VAL A 36 -6.79 7.35 8.67
N ALA A 37 -6.47 8.62 8.92
CA ALA A 37 -5.48 9.36 8.14
C ALA A 37 -4.10 8.70 8.23
N VAL A 38 -3.61 8.35 9.42
CA VAL A 38 -2.32 7.68 9.60
C VAL A 38 -2.27 6.33 8.89
N ASN A 39 -3.36 5.57 8.87
CA ASN A 39 -3.38 4.29 8.16
C ASN A 39 -3.35 4.49 6.63
N ILE A 40 -4.13 5.44 6.12
CA ILE A 40 -4.17 5.80 4.70
C ILE A 40 -2.82 6.35 4.23
N PHE A 41 -2.36 7.44 4.85
CA PHE A 41 -1.11 8.10 4.48
C PHE A 41 0.11 7.24 4.82
N GLY A 42 0.09 6.50 5.93
CA GLY A 42 1.17 5.59 6.32
C GLY A 42 1.38 4.48 5.31
N ASN A 43 0.30 3.85 4.83
CA ASN A 43 0.39 2.87 3.75
C ASN A 43 0.93 3.52 2.47
N ILE A 44 0.40 4.66 2.01
CA ILE A 44 0.90 5.35 0.81
C ILE A 44 2.39 5.69 0.93
N ILE A 45 2.80 6.36 2.01
CA ILE A 45 4.17 6.85 2.22
C ILE A 45 5.17 5.70 2.29
N MET A 46 4.79 4.58 2.92
CA MET A 46 5.65 3.40 3.03
C MET A 46 6.04 2.83 1.66
N PHE A 47 5.19 2.99 0.64
CA PHE A 47 5.41 2.44 -0.70
C PHE A 47 5.97 3.41 -1.73
N ILE A 48 6.07 4.71 -1.40
CA ILE A 48 6.71 5.70 -2.27
C ILE A 48 8.13 5.29 -2.71
N PRO A 49 9.02 4.79 -1.82
CA PRO A 49 10.38 4.38 -2.21
C PRO A 49 10.42 3.28 -3.28
N PHE A 50 9.42 2.40 -3.33
CA PHE A 50 9.34 1.34 -4.35
C PHE A 50 9.08 1.89 -5.76
N GLY A 51 8.49 3.08 -5.89
CA GLY A 51 8.36 3.79 -7.16
C GLY A 51 9.70 4.17 -7.80
N PHE A 52 10.78 4.27 -7.00
CA PHE A 52 12.13 4.59 -7.46
C PHE A 52 12.93 3.36 -7.89
N LEU A 53 12.34 2.16 -7.89
CA LEU A 53 13.01 0.94 -8.33
C LEU A 53 13.53 1.03 -9.78
N GLY A 54 12.95 1.91 -10.60
CA GLY A 54 13.44 2.22 -11.95
C GLY A 54 14.87 2.78 -11.98
N TRP A 55 15.36 3.35 -10.88
CA TRP A 55 16.75 3.82 -10.74
C TRP A 55 17.72 2.64 -10.69
N CYS A 56 17.44 1.65 -9.83
CA CYS A 56 18.32 0.50 -9.63
C CYS A 56 18.14 -0.56 -10.72
N TYR A 57 16.94 -0.66 -11.28
CA TYR A 57 16.57 -1.69 -12.25
C TYR A 57 15.92 -1.05 -13.48
N PRO A 58 16.61 -1.03 -14.64
CA PRO A 58 16.10 -0.42 -15.86
C PRO A 58 14.74 -0.98 -16.32
N LYS A 59 14.45 -2.27 -16.04
CA LYS A 59 13.15 -2.89 -16.33
C LYS A 59 11.96 -2.17 -15.67
N TYR A 60 12.18 -1.56 -14.51
CA TYR A 60 11.16 -0.85 -13.73
C TYR A 60 11.00 0.62 -14.14
N GLN A 61 11.73 1.07 -15.16
CA GLN A 61 11.39 2.32 -15.85
C GLN A 61 10.06 2.21 -16.60
N ASN A 62 9.61 1.00 -16.96
CA ASN A 62 8.29 0.78 -17.52
C ASN A 62 7.25 0.66 -16.38
N LEU A 63 6.39 1.68 -16.25
CA LEU A 63 5.34 1.72 -15.24
C LEU A 63 4.44 0.48 -15.25
N ARG A 64 4.14 -0.09 -16.42
CA ARG A 64 3.28 -1.29 -16.50
C ARG A 64 3.94 -2.50 -15.85
N ILE A 65 5.24 -2.68 -16.08
CA ILE A 65 6.01 -3.80 -15.50
C ILE A 65 6.12 -3.60 -13.99
N LEU A 66 6.46 -2.39 -13.54
CA LEU A 66 6.53 -2.05 -12.12
C LEU A 66 5.20 -2.30 -11.41
N SER A 67 4.09 -1.80 -11.96
CA SER A 67 2.77 -1.95 -11.36
C SER A 67 2.31 -3.41 -11.32
N LEU A 68 2.53 -4.20 -12.38
CA LEU A 68 2.15 -5.61 -12.40
C LEU A 68 2.94 -6.43 -11.37
N ASP A 69 4.27 -6.32 -11.38
CA ASP A 69 5.14 -7.01 -10.41
C ASP A 69 4.78 -6.61 -8.97
N PHE A 70 4.51 -5.32 -8.75
CA PHE A 70 4.14 -4.80 -7.44
C PHE A 70 2.78 -5.31 -6.97
N ILE A 71 1.75 -5.31 -7.83
CA ILE A 71 0.41 -5.82 -7.49
C ILE A 71 0.47 -7.31 -7.13
N VAL A 72 1.25 -8.10 -7.87
CA VAL A 72 1.47 -9.52 -7.54
C VAL A 72 2.16 -9.64 -6.18
N ALA A 73 3.22 -8.87 -5.94
CA ALA A 73 3.96 -8.90 -4.69
C ALA A 73 3.07 -8.51 -3.48
N ILE A 74 2.33 -7.40 -3.57
CA ILE A 74 1.48 -6.95 -2.46
C ILE A 74 0.33 -7.93 -2.20
N THR A 75 -0.24 -8.53 -3.25
CA THR A 75 -1.29 -9.54 -3.10
C THR A 75 -0.75 -10.78 -2.36
N ILE A 76 0.47 -11.21 -2.66
CA ILE A 76 1.13 -12.30 -1.93
C ILE A 76 1.33 -11.92 -0.47
N VAL A 77 1.80 -10.70 -0.19
CA VAL A 77 2.04 -10.27 1.19
C VAL A 77 0.73 -10.18 1.99
N GLU A 78 -0.32 -9.57 1.44
CA GLU A 78 -1.64 -9.53 2.09
C GLU A 78 -2.20 -10.94 2.31
N SER A 79 -2.01 -11.85 1.34
CA SER A 79 -2.39 -13.26 1.48
C SER A 79 -1.60 -13.95 2.60
N MET A 80 -0.29 -13.70 2.72
CA MET A 80 0.52 -14.23 3.80
C MET A 80 0.08 -13.66 5.16
N GLN A 81 -0.25 -12.37 5.25
CA GLN A 81 -0.77 -11.75 6.47
C GLN A 81 -2.09 -12.39 6.91
N TYR A 82 -2.95 -12.75 5.95
CA TYR A 82 -4.17 -13.49 6.18
C TYR A 82 -3.92 -14.90 6.73
N PHE A 83 -3.06 -15.69 6.08
CA PHE A 83 -2.77 -17.06 6.51
C PHE A 83 -2.03 -17.13 7.85
N THR A 84 -1.18 -16.14 8.13
CA THR A 84 -0.41 -16.06 9.39
C THR A 84 -1.20 -15.44 10.55
N ARG A 85 -2.43 -14.96 10.31
CA ARG A 85 -3.28 -14.24 11.29
C ARG A 85 -2.63 -12.98 11.87
N LEU A 86 -1.56 -12.50 11.25
CA LEU A 86 -0.85 -11.28 11.66
C LEU A 86 -1.56 -10.02 11.16
N GLY A 87 -2.51 -10.16 10.24
CA GLY A 87 -3.25 -9.05 9.66
C GLY A 87 -4.60 -9.47 9.07
N VAL A 88 -5.28 -8.48 8.51
CA VAL A 88 -6.55 -8.62 7.79
C VAL A 88 -6.22 -8.51 6.31
N PHE A 89 -6.74 -9.42 5.48
CA PHE A 89 -6.66 -9.22 4.04
C PHE A 89 -7.56 -8.04 3.66
N ASP A 90 -6.97 -6.90 3.34
CA ASP A 90 -7.72 -5.68 3.04
C ASP A 90 -7.41 -5.19 1.62
N ILE A 91 -8.45 -5.10 0.78
CA ILE A 91 -8.31 -4.59 -0.59
C ILE A 91 -7.92 -3.10 -0.57
N ASP A 92 -8.35 -2.34 0.45
CA ASP A 92 -8.00 -0.92 0.56
C ASP A 92 -6.48 -0.77 0.76
N ASP A 93 -5.83 -1.67 1.50
CA ASP A 93 -4.37 -1.67 1.67
C ASP A 93 -3.67 -1.91 0.32
N ILE A 94 -4.15 -2.86 -0.52
CA ILE A 94 -3.60 -3.08 -1.87
C ILE A 94 -3.70 -1.82 -2.73
N LEU A 95 -4.86 -1.15 -2.72
CA LEU A 95 -5.10 0.06 -3.50
C LEU A 95 -4.21 1.22 -3.04
N LEU A 96 -4.13 1.47 -1.73
CA LEU A 96 -3.30 2.53 -1.15
C LEU A 96 -1.82 2.30 -1.38
N ASN A 97 -1.35 1.06 -1.24
CA ASN A 97 0.04 0.69 -1.47
C ASN A 97 0.39 0.86 -2.95
N THR A 98 -0.50 0.47 -3.87
CA THR A 98 -0.33 0.67 -5.31
C THR A 98 -0.27 2.16 -5.65
N PHE A 99 -1.12 2.97 -5.04
CA PHE A 99 -1.09 4.43 -5.21
C PHE A 99 0.23 5.05 -4.74
N GLY A 100 0.79 4.58 -3.61
CA GLY A 100 2.12 4.98 -3.13
C GLY A 100 3.23 4.74 -4.15
N VAL A 101 3.24 3.56 -4.78
CA VAL A 101 4.23 3.23 -5.84
C VAL A 101 4.08 4.13 -7.06
N LEU A 102 2.83 4.39 -7.49
CA LEU A 102 2.55 5.27 -8.63
C LEU A 102 3.04 6.71 -8.36
N LEU A 103 2.79 7.23 -7.16
CA LEU A 103 3.29 8.54 -6.74
C LEU A 103 4.82 8.58 -6.73
N GLY A 104 5.47 7.56 -6.16
CA GLY A 104 6.94 7.46 -6.16
C GLY A 104 7.53 7.42 -7.57
N TYR A 105 6.92 6.66 -8.48
CA TYR A 105 7.33 6.59 -9.87
C TYR A 105 7.18 7.93 -10.60
N TRP A 106 6.09 8.67 -10.33
CA TRP A 106 5.89 10.00 -10.91
C TRP A 106 6.93 11.02 -10.43
N ILE A 107 7.29 10.98 -9.14
CA ILE A 107 8.37 11.80 -8.58
C ILE A 107 9.72 11.43 -9.21
N TYR A 108 10.00 10.13 -9.39
CA TYR A 108 11.20 9.66 -10.05
C TYR A 108 11.30 10.16 -11.50
N LYS A 109 10.23 10.02 -12.27
CA LYS A 109 10.22 10.39 -13.69
C LYS A 109 10.39 11.89 -13.90
N THR A 110 9.70 12.71 -13.11
CA THR A 110 9.85 14.17 -13.16
C THR A 110 11.28 14.60 -12.84
N LYS A 111 11.95 13.98 -11.86
CA LYS A 111 13.36 14.27 -11.55
C LYS A 111 14.33 13.92 -12.68
N ILE A 112 14.09 12.82 -13.41
CA ILE A 112 14.92 12.43 -14.56
C ILE A 112 14.73 13.39 -15.72
N ASP A 113 13.50 13.73 -16.08
CA ASP A 113 13.20 14.60 -17.22
C ASP A 113 13.85 16.00 -17.03
N PHE A 114 13.91 16.50 -15.79
CA PHE A 114 14.62 17.73 -15.43
C PHE A 114 16.15 17.63 -15.51
N SER A 115 16.75 16.44 -15.36
CA SER A 115 18.21 16.26 -15.42
C SER A 115 18.73 16.10 -16.86
N THR A 116 17.85 15.76 -17.81
CA THR A 116 18.19 15.57 -19.22
C THR A 116 17.85 16.77 -20.11
N SER A 117 17.33 17.85 -19.52
CA SER A 117 17.02 19.14 -20.17
C SER A 117 18.11 20.16 -19.88
#